data_AF-A0A7S1EWL7-F1
#
_entry.id   AF-A0A7S1EWL7-F1
#
_cell.length_a   1.000
_cell.length_b   1.000
_cell.length_c   1.000
_cell.angle_alpha   90.00
_cell.angle_beta   90.00
_cell.angle_gamma   90.00
#
_symmetry.space_group_name_H-M   'P 1'
#
loop_
_entity.id
_entity.type
_entity.pdbx_description
1 polymer ?
#
loop_
_entity_poly.entity_id
_entity_poly.type
_entity_poly.pdbx_seq_one_letter_code
_entity_poly.pdbx_strand_id
1 'polypeptide(L)'
;PVSDIISVESEDGVFVRPTYAGNAIARVKTSDAVRVLTFRPTAFEPSGVASSAAPVESVPTAAYDSTGAKWLSESVKASDKPQLGSASRVVSGGRALQSSENFEK
;
A
#
# COMPACT_ATOMS: atom_id res chain seq x y z
N PRO A 1 -16.54 1.62 3.45
CA PRO A 1 -15.13 1.83 3.02
C PRO A 1 -14.66 0.69 2.10
N VAL A 2 -13.90 0.99 1.05
CA VAL A 2 -13.35 -0.02 0.11
C VAL A 2 -11.83 -0.01 0.22
N SER A 3 -11.24 -1.17 0.48
CA SER A 3 -9.81 -1.30 0.75
C SER A 3 -9.05 -2.08 -0.31
N ASP A 4 -7.74 -1.83 -0.37
CA ASP A 4 -6.77 -2.55 -1.22
C ASP A 4 -7.16 -2.55 -2.71
N ILE A 5 -7.59 -1.39 -3.19
CA ILE A 5 -8.03 -1.19 -4.57
C ILE A 5 -6.83 -1.31 -5.51
N ILE A 6 -7.03 -2.04 -6.62
CA ILE A 6 -6.03 -2.22 -7.69
C ILE A 6 -6.43 -1.58 -9.03
N SER A 7 -7.69 -1.19 -9.19
CA SER A 7 -8.15 -0.43 -10.37
C SER A 7 -9.44 0.32 -10.06
N VAL A 8 -9.66 1.42 -10.77
CA VAL A 8 -10.88 2.23 -10.75
C VAL A 8 -11.46 2.20 -12.16
N GLU A 9 -12.60 1.53 -12.34
CA GLU A 9 -13.18 1.29 -13.67
C GLU A 9 -14.23 2.34 -14.08
N SER A 10 -14.75 3.11 -13.13
CA SER A 10 -15.73 4.16 -13.42
C SER A 10 -15.65 5.32 -12.45
N GLU A 11 -15.97 6.53 -12.92
CA GLU A 11 -16.15 7.72 -12.07
C GLU A 11 -17.27 7.53 -11.02
N ASP A 12 -18.27 6.72 -11.38
CA ASP A 12 -19.37 6.30 -10.49
C ASP A 12 -18.93 5.43 -9.30
N GLY A 13 -17.64 5.14 -9.16
CA GLY A 13 -17.08 4.44 -8.01
C GLY A 13 -17.17 2.92 -8.10
N VAL A 14 -16.97 2.34 -9.29
CA VAL A 14 -16.69 0.90 -9.42
C VAL A 14 -15.19 0.69 -9.22
N PHE A 15 -14.87 -0.05 -8.15
CA PHE A 15 -13.51 -0.36 -7.73
C PHE A 15 -13.23 -1.84 -7.89
N VAL A 16 -12.01 -2.16 -8.29
CA VAL A 16 -11.53 -3.54 -8.42
C VAL A 16 -10.58 -3.83 -7.29
N ARG A 17 -10.78 -4.96 -6.60
CA ARG A 17 -9.88 -5.41 -5.52
C ARG A 17 -9.71 -6.92 -5.54
N PRO A 18 -8.54 -7.43 -5.12
CA PRO A 18 -8.37 -8.84 -4.86
C PRO A 18 -9.11 -9.26 -3.58
N THR A 19 -9.60 -10.49 -3.57
CA THR A 19 -10.16 -11.18 -2.41
C THR A 19 -9.70 -12.65 -2.43
N TYR A 20 -9.96 -13.40 -1.36
CA TYR A 20 -9.50 -14.78 -1.20
C TYR A 20 -7.99 -14.93 -1.47
N ALA A 21 -7.18 -14.12 -0.78
CA ALA A 21 -5.71 -14.09 -0.95
C ALA A 21 -5.24 -13.87 -2.41
N GLY A 22 -6.04 -13.17 -3.22
CA GLY A 22 -5.73 -12.87 -4.63
C GLY A 22 -6.28 -13.87 -5.63
N ASN A 23 -6.94 -14.95 -5.19
CA ASN A 23 -7.50 -15.96 -6.08
C ASN A 23 -8.77 -15.49 -6.82
N ALA A 24 -9.42 -14.44 -6.34
CA ALA A 24 -10.56 -13.84 -7.04
C ALA A 24 -10.43 -12.32 -7.07
N ILE A 25 -10.94 -11.74 -8.15
CA ILE A 25 -10.98 -10.30 -8.38
C ILE A 25 -12.44 -9.86 -8.30
N ALA A 26 -12.74 -9.00 -7.33
CA ALA A 26 -14.07 -8.49 -7.09
C ALA A 26 -14.21 -7.08 -7.67
N ARG A 27 -15.34 -6.82 -8.33
CA ARG A 27 -15.83 -5.47 -8.62
C ARG A 27 -16.80 -5.05 -7.53
N VAL A 28 -16.56 -3.90 -6.93
CA VAL A 28 -17.33 -3.39 -5.81
C VAL A 28 -17.71 -1.95 -6.08
N LYS A 29 -18.96 -1.59 -5.79
CA LYS A 29 -19.46 -0.22 -5.79
C LYS A 29 -19.92 0.14 -4.39
N THR A 30 -19.55 1.33 -3.92
CA THR A 30 -20.09 1.86 -2.65
C THR A 30 -21.20 2.86 -2.93
N SER A 31 -22.24 2.84 -2.09
CA SER A 31 -23.30 3.85 -2.04
C SER A 31 -23.03 4.95 -1.01
N ASP A 32 -21.89 4.90 -0.32
CA ASP A 32 -21.51 5.89 0.69
C ASP A 32 -21.36 7.27 0.05
N ALA A 33 -21.96 8.30 0.67
CA ALA A 33 -21.83 9.69 0.23
C ALA A 33 -20.38 10.20 0.36
N VAL A 34 -19.69 9.80 1.44
CA VAL A 34 -18.26 10.05 1.65
C VAL A 34 -17.49 8.75 1.44
N ARG A 35 -16.58 8.73 0.47
CA ARG A 35 -15.85 7.54 0.07
C ARG A 35 -14.50 7.46 0.79
N VAL A 36 -14.40 6.57 1.78
CA VAL A 36 -13.12 6.24 2.43
C VAL A 36 -12.52 5.03 1.72
N LEU A 37 -11.39 5.25 1.05
CA LEU A 37 -10.75 4.28 0.15
C LEU A 37 -9.29 4.06 0.53
N THR A 38 -8.80 2.84 0.36
CA THR A 38 -7.35 2.56 0.39
C THR A 38 -6.91 1.86 -0.88
N PHE A 39 -5.73 2.23 -1.38
CA PHE A 39 -5.20 1.75 -2.64
C PHE A 39 -3.96 0.90 -2.40
N ARG A 40 -3.80 -0.14 -3.22
CA ARG A 40 -2.57 -0.91 -3.24
C ARG A 40 -1.44 -0.05 -3.83
N PRO A 41 -0.35 0.22 -3.09
CA PRO A 41 0.67 1.17 -3.53
C PRO A 41 1.30 0.86 -4.89
N THR A 42 1.42 -0.42 -5.23
CA THR A 42 2.07 -0.87 -6.47
C THR A 42 1.12 -1.05 -7.65
N ALA A 43 -0.18 -0.79 -7.49
CA ALA A 43 -1.17 -1.04 -8.54
C ALA A 43 -1.37 0.17 -9.49
N PHE A 44 -0.81 1.33 -9.14
CA PHE A 44 -0.97 2.55 -9.90
C PHE A 44 0.39 3.14 -10.21
N GLU A 45 0.54 3.65 -11.43
CA GLU A 45 1.73 4.40 -11.81
C GLU A 45 1.81 5.71 -11.03
N PRO A 46 3.00 6.11 -10.57
CA PRO A 46 3.19 7.43 -9.98
C PRO A 46 2.74 8.53 -10.94
N SER A 47 2.04 9.54 -10.43
CA SER A 47 1.77 10.74 -11.21
C SER A 47 3.07 11.47 -11.51
N GLY A 48 3.13 12.16 -12.66
CA GLY A 48 4.23 13.07 -12.96
C GLY A 48 4.37 14.19 -11.92
N VAL A 49 5.52 14.85 -11.92
CA VAL A 49 5.76 16.03 -11.08
C VAL A 49 4.96 17.21 -11.62
N ALA A 50 4.13 17.82 -10.77
CA ALA A 50 3.39 19.03 -11.14
C ALA A 50 4.35 20.20 -11.42
N SER A 51 4.03 21.05 -12.40
CA SER A 51 4.82 22.23 -12.74
C SER A 51 4.79 23.33 -11.66
N SER A 52 3.87 23.24 -10.71
CA SER A 52 3.69 24.19 -9.62
C SER A 52 3.24 23.48 -8.35
N ALA A 53 3.64 24.02 -7.19
CA ALA A 53 3.19 23.53 -5.89
C ALA A 53 1.69 23.83 -5.69
N ALA A 54 0.99 22.91 -5.01
CA ALA A 54 -0.36 23.18 -4.52
C ALA A 54 -0.32 24.14 -3.32
N PRO A 55 -1.38 24.96 -3.10
CA PRO A 55 -1.51 25.77 -1.90
C PRO A 55 -1.45 24.91 -0.62
N VAL A 56 -0.77 25.42 0.41
CA VAL A 56 -0.70 24.78 1.73
C VAL A 56 -1.59 25.56 2.68
N GLU A 57 -2.55 24.86 3.29
CA GLU A 57 -3.45 25.43 4.29
C GLU A 57 -3.15 24.84 5.67
N SER A 58 -3.04 25.71 6.68
CA SER A 58 -2.86 25.30 8.07
C SER A 58 -4.18 24.83 8.66
N VAL A 59 -4.23 23.60 9.16
CA VAL A 59 -5.40 23.02 9.83
C VAL A 59 -5.17 22.96 11.35
N PRO A 60 -6.13 23.34 12.21
CA PRO A 60 -5.97 23.27 13.65
C PRO A 60 -5.69 21.84 14.14
N THR A 61 -4.65 21.67 14.96
CA THR A 61 -4.25 20.38 15.56
C THR A 61 -5.17 19.90 16.67
N ALA A 62 -6.01 20.79 17.21
CA ALA A 62 -6.85 20.54 18.40
C ALA A 62 -7.98 19.51 18.18
N ALA A 63 -8.25 19.08 16.94
CA ALA A 63 -9.29 18.11 16.63
C ALA A 63 -8.82 16.64 16.72
N TYR A 64 -7.52 16.40 16.94
CA TYR A 64 -6.93 15.06 16.98
C TYR A 64 -6.51 14.74 18.41
N ASP A 65 -7.49 14.53 19.29
CA ASP A 65 -7.21 14.01 20.63
C ASP A 65 -6.45 12.68 20.51
N SER A 66 -5.33 12.61 21.22
CA SER A 66 -4.35 11.53 21.13
C SER A 66 -5.03 10.16 21.19
N THR A 67 -4.72 9.29 20.25
CA THR A 67 -5.24 7.90 20.13
C THR A 67 -4.80 6.97 21.27
N GLY A 68 -4.33 7.53 22.40
CA GLY A 68 -3.67 6.81 23.49
C GLY A 68 -2.28 6.27 23.10
N ALA A 69 -1.85 6.43 21.84
CA ALA A 69 -0.56 5.97 21.35
C ALA A 69 0.43 7.13 21.26
N LYS A 70 1.65 6.91 21.76
CA LYS A 70 2.78 7.82 21.59
C LYS A 70 3.81 7.16 20.68
N TRP A 71 4.19 7.85 19.62
CA TRP A 71 5.37 7.46 18.85
C TRP A 71 6.62 7.65 19.74
N LEU A 72 7.35 6.56 19.98
CA LEU A 72 8.55 6.57 20.85
C LEU A 72 9.83 6.52 20.03
N SER A 73 9.90 5.56 19.11
CA SER A 73 11.03 5.36 18.20
C SER A 73 10.64 4.45 17.05
N GLU A 74 11.44 4.46 15.99
CA GLU A 74 11.37 3.51 14.89
C GLU A 74 12.75 2.87 14.71
N SER A 75 12.80 1.54 14.59
CA SER A 75 14.03 0.82 14.27
C SER A 75 13.94 0.31 12.84
N VAL A 76 14.51 1.08 11.92
CA VAL A 76 14.65 0.67 10.53
C VAL A 76 15.89 -0.21 10.42
N LYS A 77 15.70 -1.50 10.13
CA LYS A 77 16.83 -2.41 9.87
C LYS A 77 17.53 -1.97 8.59
N ALA A 78 18.71 -1.37 8.72
CA ALA A 78 19.64 -1.27 7.61
C ALA A 78 20.04 -2.69 7.18
N SER A 79 19.88 -3.00 5.91
CA SER A 79 20.36 -4.25 5.33
C SER A 79 21.43 -3.91 4.30
N ASP A 80 22.56 -4.60 4.37
CA ASP A 80 23.61 -4.52 3.34
C ASP A 80 23.19 -5.23 2.04
N LYS A 81 22.04 -5.90 2.03
CA LYS A 81 21.50 -6.59 0.86
C LYS A 81 20.94 -5.55 -0.13
N PRO A 82 21.03 -5.83 -1.45
CA PRO A 82 20.40 -4.99 -2.46
C PRO A 82 18.91 -4.76 -2.13
N GLN A 83 18.42 -3.55 -2.36
CA GLN A 83 17.00 -3.27 -2.21
C GLN A 83 16.21 -4.16 -3.18
N LEU A 84 15.27 -4.94 -2.64
CA LEU A 84 14.49 -5.89 -3.44
C LEU A 84 13.73 -5.21 -4.58
N GLY A 85 13.26 -3.98 -4.36
CA GLY A 85 12.54 -3.20 -5.37
C GLY A 85 13.37 -2.78 -6.58
N SER A 86 14.70 -2.80 -6.50
CA SER A 86 15.61 -2.43 -7.59
C SER A 86 16.47 -3.59 -8.10
N ALA A 87 16.27 -4.81 -7.58
CA ALA A 87 17.04 -5.98 -7.96
C ALA A 87 16.70 -6.45 -9.39
N SER A 88 17.72 -6.67 -10.23
CA SER A 88 17.55 -7.14 -11.62
C SER A 88 17.23 -8.65 -11.71
N ARG A 89 17.63 -9.42 -10.71
CA ARG A 89 17.34 -10.85 -10.57
C ARG A 89 17.00 -11.14 -9.11
N VAL A 90 15.95 -11.94 -8.91
CA VAL A 90 15.46 -12.32 -7.58
C VAL A 90 15.39 -13.85 -7.51
N VAL A 91 16.00 -14.42 -6.47
CA VAL A 91 15.82 -15.83 -6.09
C VAL A 91 14.99 -15.83 -4.81
N SER A 92 13.79 -16.40 -4.87
CA SER A 92 12.85 -16.43 -3.75
C SER A 92 12.82 -17.81 -3.09
N GLY A 93 13.00 -17.84 -1.77
CA GLY A 93 12.82 -19.04 -0.96
C GLY A 93 11.51 -18.99 -0.17
N GLY A 94 10.70 -20.03 -0.28
CA GLY A 94 9.41 -20.14 0.40
C GLY A 94 9.38 -21.22 1.47
N ARG A 95 8.22 -21.39 2.10
CA ARG A 95 7.98 -22.42 3.14
C ARG A 95 8.37 -23.85 2.70
N ALA A 96 8.29 -24.14 1.40
CA ALA A 96 8.64 -25.44 0.83
C ALA A 96 10.12 -25.82 1.01
N LEU A 97 11.01 -24.85 1.28
CA LEU A 97 12.42 -25.12 1.54
C LEU A 97 12.68 -25.75 2.90
N GLN A 98 11.71 -25.70 3.83
CA GLN A 98 11.74 -26.29 5.17
C GLN A 98 12.81 -25.76 6.13
N SER A 99 13.96 -25.30 5.66
CA SER A 99 15.05 -24.78 6.48
C SER A 99 15.92 -23.75 5.72
N SER A 100 16.71 -22.98 6.47
CA SER A 100 17.69 -22.01 5.93
C SER A 100 18.77 -22.69 5.10
N GLU A 101 19.23 -23.86 5.53
CA GLU A 101 20.34 -24.60 4.90
C GLU A 101 19.96 -25.07 3.49
N ASN A 102 18.66 -25.23 3.20
CA ASN A 102 18.17 -25.55 1.87
C ASN A 102 18.07 -24.33 0.95
N PHE A 103 18.05 -23.11 1.49
CA PHE A 103 18.11 -21.88 0.68
C PHE A 103 19.54 -21.48 0.32
N GLU A 104 20.53 -21.94 1.08
CA GLU A 104 21.95 -21.66 0.85
C GLU A 104 22.62 -22.60 -0.16
N LYS A 105 21.93 -23.67 -0.58
CA LYS A 105 22.37 -24.61 -1.63
C LYS A 105 22.03 -24.08 -3.01
#